data_AF-A0A942HEM7-F1
#
_entry.id   AF-A0A942HEM7-F1
#
_cell.length_a   1.000
_cell.length_b   1.000
_cell.length_c   1.000
_cell.angle_alpha   90.00
_cell.angle_beta   90.00
_cell.angle_gamma   90.00
#
_symmetry.space_group_name_H-M   'P 1'
#
loop_
_entity.id
_entity.type
_entity.pdbx_description
1 polymer ?
#
loop_
_entity_poly.entity_id
_entity_poly.type
_entity_poly.pdbx_seq_one_letter_code
_entity_poly.pdbx_strand_id
1 'polypeptide(L)'
;MRGLSVRLALLAGLFICVSAAALHAFQPPSPAVAMSVALPDGKLQHFNTFEGGLVTVTVGGREYGFRPTMHDDAGQRMTITVFDMGTTTEAVKEIGSVDVRGGAGMVPTKTTPAFKVQASKGANPRTT
;
A
#
# COMPACT_ATOMS: atom_id res chain seq x y z
N MET A 1 35.89 58.76 -45.59
CA MET A 1 36.48 57.41 -45.55
C MET A 1 35.35 56.42 -45.35
N ARG A 2 35.10 55.56 -46.34
CA ARG A 2 34.05 54.54 -46.36
C ARG A 2 34.61 53.28 -45.68
N GLY A 3 33.97 52.80 -44.62
CA GLY A 3 34.22 51.47 -44.02
C GLY A 3 32.89 50.71 -43.97
N LEU A 4 32.73 49.62 -44.72
CA LEU A 4 33.11 48.24 -44.37
C LEU A 4 32.14 47.69 -43.29
N SER A 5 31.36 46.62 -43.43
CA SER A 5 31.07 45.68 -44.49
C SER A 5 29.85 44.86 -44.03
N VAL A 6 28.97 44.56 -44.99
CA VAL A 6 28.37 43.23 -45.21
C VAL A 6 28.02 42.37 -43.99
N ARG A 7 26.73 42.39 -43.64
CA ARG A 7 25.87 41.20 -43.47
C ARG A 7 26.59 39.86 -43.30
N LEU A 8 26.67 39.31 -42.09
CA LEU A 8 26.57 37.86 -41.78
C LEU A 8 26.98 37.65 -40.32
N ALA A 9 26.11 38.02 -39.37
CA ALA A 9 26.25 37.55 -37.99
C ALA A 9 25.06 36.64 -37.69
N LEU A 10 25.17 35.44 -38.27
CA LEU A 10 24.82 34.17 -37.63
C LEU A 10 23.55 34.18 -36.75
N LEU A 11 22.39 34.25 -37.40
CA LEU A 11 21.13 33.73 -36.85
C LEU A 11 21.22 32.19 -36.77
N ALA A 12 21.97 31.68 -35.79
CA ALA A 12 22.05 30.26 -35.46
C ALA A 12 21.77 30.11 -33.96
N GLY A 13 20.62 30.64 -33.54
CA GLY A 13 20.09 30.49 -32.19
C GLY A 13 19.60 29.07 -31.97
N LEU A 14 20.53 28.20 -31.58
CA LEU A 14 20.40 27.14 -30.58
C LEU A 14 18.96 26.82 -30.13
N PHE A 15 18.26 25.98 -30.89
CA PHE A 15 17.03 25.31 -30.44
C PHE A 15 17.36 23.84 -30.15
N ILE A 16 18.11 23.60 -29.09
CA ILE A 16 18.32 22.25 -28.55
C ILE A 16 17.03 21.90 -27.80
N CYS A 17 16.12 21.22 -28.47
CA CYS A 17 15.03 20.49 -27.82
C CYS A 17 15.65 19.37 -26.99
N VAL A 18 16.00 19.66 -25.73
CA VAL A 18 16.25 18.63 -24.72
C VAL A 18 14.91 17.97 -24.45
N SER A 19 14.64 16.85 -25.12
CA SER A 19 13.56 15.95 -24.72
C SER A 19 13.95 15.37 -23.37
N ALA A 20 13.51 16.01 -22.29
CA ALA A 20 13.44 15.38 -20.98
C ALA A 20 12.39 14.27 -21.09
N ALA A 21 12.84 13.08 -21.49
CA ALA A 21 12.05 11.87 -21.36
C ALA A 21 11.76 11.71 -19.86
N ALA A 22 10.52 12.00 -19.47
CA ALA A 22 10.01 11.63 -18.17
C ALA A 22 10.08 10.10 -18.08
N LEU A 23 11.16 9.60 -17.48
CA LEU A 23 11.22 8.24 -16.99
C LEU A 23 10.14 8.16 -15.91
N HIS A 24 8.95 7.71 -16.29
CA HIS A 24 7.98 7.21 -15.34
C HIS A 24 8.71 6.11 -14.55
N ALA A 25 8.98 6.36 -13.28
CA ALA A 25 9.52 5.35 -12.40
C ALA A 25 8.56 4.17 -12.41
N PHE A 26 8.97 3.07 -13.03
CA PHE A 26 8.26 1.80 -12.92
C PHE A 26 8.41 1.34 -11.46
N GLN A 27 7.46 1.72 -10.62
CA GLN A 27 7.35 1.16 -9.28
C GLN A 27 6.83 -0.27 -9.45
N PRO A 28 7.60 -1.30 -9.09
CA PRO A 28 7.08 -2.65 -9.11
C PRO A 28 5.82 -2.71 -8.23
N PRO A 29 4.77 -3.45 -8.65
CA PRO A 29 3.55 -3.54 -7.88
C PRO A 29 3.87 -4.05 -6.47
N SER A 30 3.26 -3.43 -5.46
CA SER A 30 3.36 -3.89 -4.07
C SER A 30 3.03 -5.39 -3.99
N PRO A 31 3.78 -6.18 -3.21
CA PRO A 31 3.49 -7.60 -3.04
C PRO A 31 2.05 -7.84 -2.59
N ALA A 32 1.42 -8.90 -3.07
CA ALA A 32 0.12 -9.30 -2.56
C ALA A 32 0.23 -9.93 -1.16
N VAL A 33 -0.82 -9.82 -0.36
CA VAL A 33 -0.97 -10.42 0.97
C VAL A 33 -2.33 -11.09 1.05
N ALA A 34 -2.32 -12.40 1.28
CA ALA A 34 -3.50 -13.14 1.68
C ALA A 34 -3.67 -13.02 3.20
N MET A 35 -4.83 -12.58 3.65
CA MET A 35 -5.14 -12.37 5.07
C MET A 35 -6.40 -13.13 5.46
N SER A 36 -6.48 -13.61 6.70
CA SER A 36 -7.74 -14.06 7.28
C SER A 36 -7.96 -13.44 8.64
N VAL A 37 -9.19 -12.99 8.91
CA VAL A 37 -9.60 -12.35 10.15
C VAL A 37 -10.74 -13.16 10.75
N ALA A 38 -10.54 -13.69 11.95
CA ALA A 38 -11.59 -14.28 12.76
C ALA A 38 -12.22 -13.17 13.59
N LEU A 39 -13.53 -13.00 13.40
CA LEU A 39 -14.35 -12.03 14.10
C LEU A 39 -14.65 -12.53 15.53
N PRO A 40 -15.13 -11.64 16.42
CA PRO A 40 -15.54 -12.03 17.77
C PRO A 40 -16.68 -13.07 17.81
N ASP A 41 -17.49 -13.14 16.76
CA ASP A 41 -18.56 -14.15 16.61
C ASP A 41 -18.04 -15.51 16.10
N GLY A 42 -16.72 -15.64 15.92
CA GLY A 42 -16.05 -16.86 15.44
C GLY A 42 -16.05 -17.02 13.92
N LYS A 43 -16.72 -16.14 13.15
CA LYS A 43 -16.68 -16.21 11.69
C LYS A 43 -15.31 -15.83 11.16
N LEU A 44 -14.88 -16.54 10.12
CA LEU A 44 -13.64 -16.30 9.43
C LEU A 44 -13.90 -15.55 8.11
N GLN A 45 -13.22 -14.44 7.90
CA GLN A 45 -13.22 -13.70 6.63
C GLN A 45 -11.85 -13.79 5.98
N HIS A 46 -11.82 -13.99 4.66
CA HIS A 46 -10.60 -14.10 3.87
C HIS A 46 -10.48 -12.92 2.92
N PHE A 47 -9.27 -12.36 2.83
CA PHE A 47 -8.97 -11.23 1.98
C PHE A 47 -7.73 -11.50 1.15
N ASN A 48 -7.69 -10.88 -0.02
CA ASN A 48 -6.46 -10.68 -0.77
C ASN A 48 -6.29 -9.18 -0.96
N THR A 49 -5.18 -8.64 -0.51
CA THR A 49 -4.85 -7.21 -0.59
C THR A 49 -3.41 -7.04 -1.01
N PHE A 50 -2.95 -5.81 -1.15
CA PHE A 50 -1.54 -5.50 -1.34
C PHE A 50 -0.88 -5.17 -0.01
N GLU A 51 0.44 -5.26 0.01
CA GLU A 51 1.27 -4.72 1.07
C GLU A 51 0.91 -3.25 1.35
N GLY A 52 0.59 -2.93 2.61
CA GLY A 52 0.08 -1.62 3.03
C GLY A 52 -1.39 -1.32 2.67
N GLY A 53 -2.07 -2.22 1.95
CA GLY A 53 -3.49 -2.07 1.60
C GLY A 53 -4.40 -2.26 2.80
N LEU A 54 -5.58 -1.63 2.78
CA LEU A 54 -6.56 -1.71 3.87
C LEU A 54 -7.72 -2.62 3.46
N VAL A 55 -8.09 -3.57 4.32
CA VAL A 55 -9.31 -4.37 4.20
C VAL A 55 -10.20 -4.10 5.40
N THR A 56 -11.52 -4.10 5.23
CA THR A 56 -12.43 -3.73 6.31
C THR A 56 -13.48 -4.81 6.59
N VAL A 57 -13.92 -4.88 7.84
CA VAL A 57 -15.00 -5.76 8.30
C VAL A 57 -15.95 -4.99 9.19
N THR A 58 -17.23 -5.35 9.15
CA THR A 58 -18.23 -4.79 10.07
C THR A 58 -18.52 -5.76 11.21
N VAL A 59 -18.42 -5.29 12.44
CA VAL A 59 -18.77 -6.04 13.66
C VAL A 59 -19.67 -5.16 14.54
N GLY A 60 -20.87 -5.66 14.85
CA GLY A 60 -21.80 -4.93 15.72
C GLY A 60 -22.16 -3.53 15.22
N GLY A 61 -22.15 -3.31 13.91
CA GLY A 61 -22.43 -2.00 13.29
C GLY A 61 -21.23 -1.02 13.26
N ARG A 62 -20.06 -1.41 13.77
CA ARG A 62 -18.81 -0.65 13.63
C ARG A 62 -17.89 -1.28 12.59
N GLU A 63 -17.20 -0.45 11.82
CA GLU A 63 -16.24 -0.90 10.80
C GLU A 63 -14.81 -0.89 11.35
N TYR A 64 -14.07 -1.96 11.08
CA TYR A 64 -12.69 -2.14 11.51
C TYR A 64 -11.80 -2.43 10.32
N GLY A 65 -10.69 -1.71 10.22
CA GLY A 65 -9.71 -1.83 9.15
C GLY A 65 -8.49 -2.65 9.56
N PHE A 66 -7.95 -3.43 8.63
CA PHE A 66 -6.76 -4.25 8.82
C PHE A 66 -5.77 -3.94 7.70
N ARG A 67 -4.56 -3.53 8.09
CA ARG A 67 -3.48 -3.21 7.15
C ARG A 67 -2.27 -4.12 7.41
N PRO A 68 -1.89 -4.97 6.46
CA PRO A 68 -0.66 -5.74 6.56
C PRO A 68 0.55 -4.87 6.23
N THR A 69 1.66 -5.14 6.91
CA THR A 69 2.98 -4.62 6.60
C THR A 69 4.01 -5.74 6.69
N MET A 70 4.65 -6.06 5.57
CA MET A 70 5.73 -7.03 5.41
C MET A 70 7.07 -6.42 5.84
N HIS A 71 7.84 -7.18 6.62
CA HIS A 71 9.17 -6.79 7.10
C HIS A 71 10.31 -7.58 6.45
N ASP A 72 9.97 -8.44 5.50
CA ASP A 72 10.88 -9.17 4.64
C ASP A 72 10.21 -9.54 3.31
N ASP A 73 11.03 -9.76 2.27
CA ASP A 73 10.54 -10.07 0.93
C ASP A 73 9.82 -11.42 0.83
N ALA A 74 10.10 -12.34 1.76
CA ALA A 74 9.49 -13.66 1.79
C ALA A 74 8.08 -13.65 2.42
N GLY A 75 7.70 -12.55 3.09
CA GLY A 75 6.47 -12.42 3.86
C GLY A 75 6.44 -13.31 5.10
N GLN A 76 7.61 -13.62 5.67
CA GLN A 76 7.72 -14.45 6.87
C GLN A 76 7.49 -13.65 8.14
N ARG A 77 7.79 -12.35 8.14
CA ARG A 77 7.51 -11.40 9.22
C ARG A 77 6.56 -10.33 8.71
N MET A 78 5.41 -10.20 9.35
CA MET A 78 4.46 -9.14 9.04
C MET A 78 3.87 -8.55 10.33
N THR A 79 3.48 -7.28 10.29
CA THR A 79 2.61 -6.67 11.30
C THR A 79 1.25 -6.42 10.67
N ILE A 80 0.17 -6.74 11.39
CA ILE A 80 -1.18 -6.33 11.04
C ILE A 80 -1.57 -5.19 11.97
N THR A 81 -1.75 -3.99 11.41
CA THR A 81 -2.31 -2.84 12.14
C THR A 81 -3.83 -2.86 12.02
N VAL A 82 -4.51 -2.65 13.14
CA VAL A 82 -5.96 -2.65 13.26
C VAL A 82 -6.46 -1.24 13.56
N PHE A 83 -7.48 -0.81 12.82
CA PHE A 83 -8.09 0.50 12.94
C PHE A 83 -9.56 0.37 13.32
N ASP A 84 -10.04 1.22 14.22
CA ASP A 84 -11.45 1.60 14.26
C ASP A 84 -11.65 2.64 13.17
N MET A 85 -12.50 2.33 12.19
CA MET A 85 -12.73 3.21 11.04
C MET A 85 -13.62 4.41 11.40
N GLY A 86 -14.15 4.45 12.63
CA GLY A 86 -15.03 5.51 13.10
C GLY A 86 -16.36 5.50 12.35
N THR A 87 -16.95 6.69 12.27
CA THR A 87 -18.19 6.98 11.55
C THR A 87 -17.97 8.25 10.74
N THR A 88 -19.00 8.78 10.09
CA THR A 88 -18.89 10.09 9.41
C THR A 88 -18.47 11.24 10.33
N THR A 89 -18.66 11.10 11.64
CA THR A 89 -18.31 12.13 12.65
C THR A 89 -17.14 11.74 13.55
N GLU A 90 -16.65 10.49 13.49
CA GLU A 90 -15.51 10.01 14.28
C GLU A 90 -14.31 9.79 13.36
N ALA A 91 -13.12 10.24 13.78
CA ALA A 91 -11.91 10.01 13.01
C ALA A 91 -11.48 8.53 13.06
N VAL A 92 -10.85 8.06 11.98
CA VAL A 92 -10.16 6.76 11.96
C VAL A 92 -9.08 6.75 13.03
N LYS A 93 -9.04 5.68 13.83
CA LYS A 93 -8.12 5.52 14.95
C LYS A 93 -7.43 4.17 14.88
N GLU A 94 -6.10 4.15 14.99
CA GLU A 94 -5.37 2.90 15.26
C GLU A 94 -5.71 2.41 16.67
N ILE A 95 -6.18 1.17 16.77
CA ILE A 95 -6.61 0.56 18.05
C ILE A 95 -5.70 -0.57 18.49
N GLY A 96 -4.79 -1.02 17.63
CA GLY A 96 -3.74 -1.97 17.99
C GLY A 96 -3.01 -2.53 16.79
N SER A 97 -1.98 -3.30 17.08
CA SER A 97 -1.20 -4.02 16.09
C SER A 97 -0.81 -5.39 16.62
N VAL A 98 -0.50 -6.31 15.71
CA VAL A 98 -0.04 -7.66 16.04
C VAL A 98 0.97 -8.15 15.03
N ASP A 99 2.06 -8.71 15.52
CA ASP A 99 3.04 -9.38 14.66
C ASP A 99 2.59 -10.81 14.36
N VAL A 100 2.66 -11.17 13.09
CA VAL A 100 2.31 -12.50 12.59
C VAL A 100 3.47 -13.08 11.79
N ARG A 101 3.58 -14.41 11.84
CA ARG A 101 4.49 -15.15 10.98
C ARG A 101 3.75 -15.62 9.74
N GLY A 102 4.35 -15.42 8.56
CA GLY A 102 3.78 -15.79 7.27
C GLY A 102 3.31 -17.25 7.22
N GLY A 103 2.02 -17.47 6.98
CA GLY A 103 1.43 -18.80 6.85
C GLY A 103 1.35 -19.60 8.17
N ALA A 104 1.67 -18.98 9.31
CA ALA A 104 1.42 -19.56 10.63
C ALA A 104 -0.07 -19.46 11.01
N GLY A 105 -0.44 -20.11 12.11
CA GLY A 105 -1.80 -20.06 12.64
C GLY A 105 -2.22 -18.66 13.13
N MET A 106 -3.52 -18.50 13.33
CA MET A 106 -4.10 -17.21 13.73
C MET A 106 -3.59 -16.74 15.09
N VAL A 107 -3.23 -15.45 15.16
CA VAL A 107 -2.75 -14.78 16.36
C VAL A 107 -3.84 -13.83 16.88
N PRO A 108 -4.18 -13.87 18.18
CA PRO A 108 -5.14 -12.93 18.76
C PRO A 108 -4.60 -11.50 18.79
N THR A 109 -5.42 -10.53 18.42
CA THR A 109 -5.14 -9.12 18.60
C THR A 109 -5.43 -8.70 20.04
N LYS A 110 -4.74 -7.67 20.54
CA LYS A 110 -5.00 -7.07 21.87
C LYS A 110 -6.01 -5.91 21.79
N THR A 111 -6.87 -5.91 20.78
CA THR A 111 -7.85 -4.85 20.50
C THR A 111 -9.17 -5.12 21.22
N THR A 112 -10.03 -4.10 21.28
CA THR A 112 -11.45 -4.27 21.65
C THR A 112 -12.31 -3.79 20.46
N PRO A 113 -13.09 -4.67 19.82
CA PRO A 113 -13.23 -6.10 20.11
C PRO A 113 -11.97 -6.90 19.74
N ALA A 114 -11.86 -8.12 20.29
CA ALA A 114 -10.73 -9.01 20.04
C ALA A 114 -10.93 -9.78 18.72
N PHE A 115 -9.97 -9.65 17.81
CA PHE A 115 -9.91 -10.40 16.56
C PHE A 115 -8.83 -11.48 16.66
N LYS A 116 -8.82 -12.45 15.74
CA LYS A 116 -7.62 -13.23 15.45
C LYS A 116 -7.25 -13.05 14.00
N VAL A 117 -5.98 -12.92 13.70
CA VAL A 117 -5.51 -12.65 12.34
C VAL A 117 -4.39 -13.60 11.95
N GLN A 118 -4.36 -13.95 10.68
CA GLN A 118 -3.21 -14.59 10.04
C GLN A 118 -2.98 -13.92 8.69
N ALA A 119 -1.74 -13.91 8.23
CA ALA A 119 -1.39 -13.42 6.92
C ALA A 119 -0.24 -14.24 6.32
N SER A 120 -0.17 -14.23 5.00
CA SER A 120 0.92 -14.80 4.22
C SER A 120 1.11 -13.98 2.96
N LYS A 121 2.31 -14.03 2.38
CA LYS A 121 2.55 -13.47 1.05
C LYS A 121 1.58 -14.14 0.07
N GLY A 122 0.77 -13.32 -0.60
CA GLY A 122 -0.16 -13.76 -1.62
C GLY A 122 0.54 -13.94 -2.96
N ALA A 123 -0.10 -14.67 -3.87
CA ALA A 123 0.26 -14.58 -5.28
C ALA A 123 -0.09 -13.17 -5.79
N ASN A 124 0.77 -12.55 -6.61
CA ASN A 124 0.43 -11.30 -7.28
C ASN A 124 -0.96 -11.46 -7.92
N PRO A 125 -1.93 -10.57 -7.64
CA PRO A 125 -3.20 -10.62 -8.33
C PRO A 125 -2.87 -10.46 -9.81
N ARG A 126 -3.15 -11.50 -10.60
CA ARG A 126 -2.99 -11.45 -12.04
C ARG A 126 -3.82 -10.25 -12.52
N THR A 127 -3.15 -9.27 -13.11
CA THR A 127 -3.81 -8.31 -14.00
C THR A 127 -4.37 -9.11 -15.16
N THR A 128 -5.66 -9.45 -15.09
CA THR A 128 -6.45 -9.90 -16.24
C THR A 128 -7.00 -8.72 -16.99
#